data_AF-A0A7X9BC88-F1
#
_entry.id   AF-A0A7X9BC88-F1
#
_cell.length_a   1.000
_cell.length_b   1.000
_cell.length_c   1.000
_cell.angle_alpha   90.00
_cell.angle_beta   90.00
_cell.angle_gamma   90.00
#
_symmetry.space_group_name_H-M   'P 1'
#
loop_
_entity.id
_entity.type
_entity.pdbx_description
1 polymer ?
#
loop_
_entity_poly.entity_id
_entity_poly.type
_entity_poly.pdbx_seq_one_letter_code
_entity_poly.pdbx_strand_id
1 'polypeptide(L)'
;MEKIIINLSIDKDNNITIKNNKLNKEFIIDYQSKMLNAQDVYDVFNFKKDNSYEIKSDIDNLQDEKIKEYYNDIINLFESIKNELNELDFSDGK
;
A
#
# COMPACT_ATOMS: atom_id res chain seq x y z
N MET A 1 -11.97 -13.76 -9.69
CA MET A 1 -11.61 -13.32 -8.34
C MET A 1 -10.16 -13.63 -8.07
N GLU A 2 -9.33 -12.61 -7.92
CA GLU A 2 -7.92 -12.76 -7.62
C GLU A 2 -7.56 -12.01 -6.34
N LYS A 3 -6.64 -12.58 -5.55
CA LYS A 3 -6.01 -11.89 -4.43
C LYS A 3 -4.82 -11.08 -4.96
N ILE A 4 -4.86 -9.77 -4.78
CA ILE A 4 -3.80 -8.83 -5.10
C ILE A 4 -3.05 -8.48 -3.81
N ILE A 5 -1.74 -8.65 -3.80
CA ILE A 5 -0.89 -8.37 -2.63
C ILE A 5 -0.03 -7.15 -2.93
N ILE A 6 -0.18 -6.11 -2.11
CA ILE A 6 0.64 -4.91 -2.15
C ILE A 6 1.64 -5.02 -1.00
N ASN A 7 2.92 -5.02 -1.35
CA ASN A 7 4.01 -5.12 -0.39
C ASN A 7 4.58 -3.73 -0.15
N LEU A 8 4.72 -3.38 1.11
CA LEU A 8 5.41 -2.19 1.58
C LEU A 8 6.72 -2.66 2.18
N SER A 9 7.80 -1.99 1.82
CA SER A 9 9.10 -2.20 2.44
C SER A 9 9.81 -0.88 2.64
N ILE A 10 10.51 -0.71 3.76
CA ILE A 10 11.31 0.49 4.02
C ILE A 10 12.80 0.19 3.91
N ASP A 11 13.54 1.07 3.23
CA ASP A 11 14.99 0.93 3.09
C ASP A 11 15.76 1.62 4.23
N LYS A 12 17.09 1.47 4.21
CA LYS A 12 18.00 2.09 5.18
C LYS A 12 18.00 3.62 5.16
N ASP A 13 17.53 4.22 4.06
CA ASP A 13 17.43 5.66 3.85
C ASP A 13 16.01 6.16 4.22
N ASN A 14 15.18 5.28 4.79
CA ASN A 14 13.79 5.46 5.21
C ASN A 14 12.80 5.69 4.06
N ASN A 15 13.19 5.39 2.82
CA ASN A 15 12.27 5.43 1.70
C ASN A 15 11.36 4.22 1.73
N ILE A 16 10.09 4.42 1.43
CA ILE A 16 9.10 3.34 1.42
C ILE A 16 8.84 2.94 -0.02
N THR A 17 9.17 1.70 -0.35
CA THR A 17 8.82 1.07 -1.63
C THR A 17 7.45 0.42 -1.52
N ILE A 18 6.56 0.75 -2.45
CA ILE A 18 5.24 0.15 -2.60
C ILE A 18 5.24 -0.69 -3.86
N LYS A 19 4.94 -1.99 -3.74
CA LYS A 19 5.06 -2.93 -4.85
C LYS A 19 3.89 -3.89 -4.99
N ASN A 20 3.36 -3.96 -6.21
CA ASN A 20 2.47 -5.02 -6.65
C ASN A 20 3.20 -5.91 -7.67
N ASN A 21 3.73 -7.03 -7.19
CA ASN A 21 4.48 -7.99 -8.01
C ASN A 21 3.64 -8.60 -9.13
N LYS A 22 2.33 -8.77 -8.91
CA LYS A 22 1.44 -9.39 -9.90
C LYS A 22 1.22 -8.50 -11.12
N LEU A 23 1.20 -7.19 -10.91
CA LEU A 23 1.02 -6.20 -11.97
C LEU A 23 2.33 -5.64 -12.52
N ASN A 24 3.47 -6.04 -11.94
CA ASN A 24 4.78 -5.44 -12.21
C ASN A 24 4.74 -3.90 -12.05
N LYS A 25 4.11 -3.43 -10.97
CA LYS A 25 3.95 -2.02 -10.62
C LYS A 25 4.67 -1.74 -9.31
N GLU A 26 5.41 -0.65 -9.26
CA GLU A 26 6.23 -0.25 -8.12
C GLU A 26 6.42 1.27 -8.14
N PHE A 27 6.42 1.90 -6.96
CA PHE A 27 6.89 3.26 -6.79
C PHE A 27 7.50 3.44 -5.40
N ILE A 28 8.19 4.57 -5.20
CA ILE A 28 8.92 4.89 -3.97
C ILE A 28 8.41 6.20 -3.40
N ILE A 29 8.10 6.21 -2.11
CA ILE A 29 7.88 7.41 -1.32
C ILE A 29 9.23 7.80 -0.71
N ASP A 30 9.83 8.85 -1.26
CA ASP A 30 11.09 9.38 -0.76
C ASP A 30 10.91 10.04 0.62
N TYR A 31 11.80 9.73 1.56
CA TYR A 31 11.68 10.18 2.96
C TYR A 31 11.80 11.69 3.13
N GLN A 32 12.53 12.37 2.25
CA GLN A 32 12.73 13.82 2.35
C GLN A 32 11.51 14.59 1.85
N SER A 33 10.97 14.17 0.71
CA SER A 33 9.80 14.81 0.10
C SER A 33 8.50 14.37 0.78
N LYS A 34 8.42 13.11 1.23
CA LYS A 34 7.20 12.45 1.76
C LYS A 34 5.99 12.63 0.83
N MET A 35 6.27 12.78 -0.47
CA MET A 35 5.24 13.03 -1.46
C MET A 35 4.67 11.70 -1.96
N LEU A 36 3.34 11.64 -2.01
CA LEU A 36 2.59 10.52 -2.55
C LEU A 36 1.74 11.02 -3.71
N ASN A 37 1.91 10.42 -4.89
CA ASN A 37 1.09 10.72 -6.05
C ASN A 37 -0.12 9.77 -6.08
N ALA A 38 -1.31 10.34 -6.23
CA ALA A 38 -2.54 9.55 -6.35
C ALA A 38 -2.49 8.57 -7.53
N GLN A 39 -1.92 8.98 -8.68
CA GLN A 39 -1.81 8.12 -9.87
C GLN A 39 -0.95 6.88 -9.58
N ASP A 40 0.14 7.02 -8.83
CA ASP A 40 1.00 5.87 -8.49
C ASP A 40 0.27 4.87 -7.59
N VAL A 41 -0.54 5.38 -6.66
CA VAL A 41 -1.41 4.55 -5.82
C VAL A 41 -2.46 3.82 -6.66
N TYR A 42 -3.15 4.53 -7.56
CA TYR A 42 -4.10 3.93 -8.48
C TYR A 42 -3.47 2.84 -9.36
N ASP A 43 -2.24 3.07 -9.84
CA ASP A 43 -1.51 2.12 -10.68
C ASP A 43 -1.12 0.84 -9.93
N VAL A 44 -0.72 0.96 -8.66
CA VAL A 44 -0.35 -0.19 -7.82
C VAL A 44 -1.57 -1.02 -7.44
N PHE A 45 -2.68 -0.39 -7.10
CA PHE A 45 -3.92 -1.12 -6.82
C PHE A 45 -4.54 -1.67 -8.11
N ASN A 46 -4.53 -0.88 -9.20
CA ASN A 46 -5.17 -1.16 -10.49
C ASN A 46 -6.56 -1.80 -10.30
N PHE A 47 -7.43 -1.05 -9.63
CA PHE A 47 -8.68 -1.60 -9.14
C PHE A 47 -9.48 -2.33 -10.23
N LYS A 48 -9.85 -3.57 -9.93
CA LYS A 48 -10.83 -4.36 -10.67
C LYS A 48 -11.88 -4.87 -9.70
N LYS A 49 -13.14 -4.77 -10.11
CA LYS A 49 -14.28 -5.40 -9.45
C LYS A 49 -14.02 -6.91 -9.33
N ASP A 50 -14.47 -7.54 -8.24
CA ASP A 50 -14.23 -8.95 -7.89
C ASP A 50 -12.77 -9.32 -7.50
N ASN A 51 -11.85 -8.36 -7.33
CA ASN A 51 -10.53 -8.63 -6.74
C ASN A 51 -10.53 -8.30 -5.25
N SER A 52 -9.76 -9.06 -4.48
CA SER A 52 -9.49 -8.75 -3.08
C SER A 52 -8.06 -8.25 -2.90
N TYR A 53 -7.89 -7.24 -2.06
CA TYR A 53 -6.58 -6.62 -1.81
C TYR A 53 -6.09 -6.96 -0.40
N GLU A 54 -4.79 -7.20 -0.28
CA GLU A 54 -4.07 -7.41 0.97
C GLU A 54 -2.83 -6.52 1.00
N ILE A 55 -2.58 -5.89 2.14
CA ILE A 55 -1.37 -5.14 2.42
C ILE A 55 -0.44 -6.02 3.25
N LYS A 56 0.85 -6.05 2.90
CA LYS A 56 1.92 -6.66 3.70
C LYS A 56 3.03 -5.66 3.90
N SER A 57 3.59 -5.60 5.10
CA SER A 57 4.71 -4.71 5.42
C SER A 57 5.77 -5.43 6.24
N ASP A 58 6.97 -4.86 6.25
CA ASP A 58 8.12 -5.27 7.05
C ASP A 58 8.28 -4.42 8.33
N ILE A 59 7.22 -3.73 8.77
CA ILE A 59 7.24 -2.80 9.92
C ILE A 59 7.71 -3.44 11.22
N ASP A 60 7.47 -4.74 11.42
CA ASP A 60 7.87 -5.47 12.62
C ASP A 60 9.40 -5.57 12.76
N ASN A 61 10.15 -5.38 11.67
CA ASN A 61 11.61 -5.42 11.69
C ASN A 61 12.24 -4.08 12.11
N LEU A 62 11.46 -3.01 12.28
CA LEU A 62 11.96 -1.69 12.64
C LEU A 62 12.10 -1.53 14.15
N GLN A 63 13.26 -1.02 14.57
CA GLN A 63 13.56 -0.70 15.96
C GLN A 63 13.43 0.79 16.28
N ASP A 64 13.60 1.69 15.30
CA ASP A 64 13.46 3.13 15.52
C ASP A 64 11.98 3.52 15.58
N GLU A 65 11.53 4.02 16.74
CA GLU A 65 10.12 4.36 16.99
C GLU A 65 9.61 5.48 16.08
N LYS A 66 10.44 6.48 15.73
CA LYS A 66 10.01 7.60 14.88
C LYS A 66 9.85 7.18 13.43
N ILE A 67 10.78 6.34 12.96
CA ILE A 67 10.68 5.77 11.61
C ILE A 67 9.49 4.80 11.55
N LYS A 68 9.26 4.03 12.61
CA LYS A 68 8.13 3.13 12.72
C LYS A 68 6.80 3.89 12.69
N GLU A 69 6.69 5.02 13.39
CA GLU A 69 5.49 5.89 13.35
C GLU A 69 5.22 6.41 11.94
N TYR A 70 6.22 7.01 11.28
CA TYR A 70 6.11 7.46 9.89
C TYR A 70 5.65 6.34 8.95
N TYR A 71 6.25 5.16 9.08
CA TYR A 71 5.90 4.04 8.23
C TYR A 71 4.50 3.50 8.52
N ASN A 72 4.10 3.49 9.79
CA ASN A 72 2.76 3.08 10.22
C ASN A 72 1.68 4.00 9.63
N ASP A 73 1.93 5.30 9.53
CA ASP A 73 1.00 6.25 8.88
C ASP A 73 0.76 5.89 7.41
N ILE A 74 1.83 5.54 6.69
CA ILE A 74 1.71 5.09 5.30
C ILE A 74 0.98 3.75 5.20
N ILE A 75 1.29 2.78 6.08
CA ILE A 75 0.57 1.50 6.12
C ILE A 75 -0.92 1.72 6.37
N ASN A 76 -1.28 2.55 7.35
CA ASN A 76 -2.67 2.87 7.67
C ASN A 76 -3.41 3.49 6.49
N LEU A 77 -2.77 4.40 5.74
CA LEU A 77 -3.33 4.96 4.52
C LEU A 77 -3.65 3.87 3.49
N PHE A 78 -2.72 2.96 3.23
CA PHE A 78 -2.92 1.86 2.29
C PHE A 78 -3.97 0.85 2.76
N GLU A 79 -4.05 0.60 4.07
CA GLU A 79 -5.07 -0.24 4.67
C GLU A 79 -6.47 0.37 4.53
N SER A 80 -6.60 1.69 4.71
CA SER A 80 -7.85 2.42 4.46
C SER A 80 -8.31 2.29 3.01
N ILE A 81 -7.41 2.52 2.06
CA ILE A 81 -7.73 2.36 0.62
C ILE A 81 -8.12 0.91 0.33
N LYS A 82 -7.36 -0.07 0.83
CA LYS A 82 -7.67 -1.50 0.68
C LYS A 82 -9.06 -1.84 1.21
N ASN A 83 -9.44 -1.30 2.37
CA ASN A 83 -10.77 -1.53 2.95
C ASN A 83 -11.87 -0.95 2.07
N GLU A 84 -11.75 0.32 1.63
CA GLU A 84 -12.71 0.94 0.72
C GLU A 84 -12.89 0.13 -0.57
N LEU A 85 -11.78 -0.30 -1.20
CA LEU A 85 -11.84 -1.08 -2.44
C LEU A 85 -12.48 -2.46 -2.26
N ASN A 86 -12.21 -3.13 -1.13
CA ASN A 86 -12.84 -4.41 -0.80
C ASN A 86 -14.33 -4.24 -0.45
N GLU A 87 -14.74 -3.12 0.14
CA GLU A 87 -16.14 -2.82 0.51
C GLU A 87 -17.02 -2.42 -0.69
N LEU A 88 -16.43 -1.79 -1.71
CA LEU A 88 -17.11 -1.50 -2.98
C LEU A 88 -17.62 -2.77 -3.67
N ASP A 89 -17.00 -3.92 -3.43
CA ASP A 89 -17.44 -5.21 -3.96
C ASP A 89 -18.76 -5.69 -3.33
N PHE A 90 -19.08 -5.24 -2.11
CA PHE A 90 -20.26 -5.69 -1.36
C PHE A 90 -21.51 -4.80 -1.55
N SER A 91 -21.36 -3.59 -2.12
CA SER A 91 -22.44 -2.59 -2.16
C SER A 91 -23.29 -2.60 -3.44
N ASP A 92 -22.86 -3.31 -4.49
CA ASP A 92 -23.61 -3.45 -5.76
C ASP A 92 -24.66 -4.60 -5.77
N GLY A 93 -24.99 -5.15 -4.60
CA GLY A 93 -25.87 -6.32 -4.44
C GLY A 93 -27.11 -6.08 -3.58
N LYS A 94 -27.84 -4.98 -3.77
CA LYS A 94 -29.19 -4.78 -3.22
C LYS A 94 -30.17 -4.27 -4.26
#